data_AF-A0AAV4DSH9-F1
#
_entry.id   AF-A0AAV4DSH9-F1
#
_cell.length_a   1.000
_cell.length_b   1.000
_cell.length_c   1.000
_cell.angle_alpha   90.00
_cell.angle_beta   90.00
_cell.angle_gamma   90.00
#
_symmetry.space_group_name_H-M   'P 1'
#
loop_
_entity.id
_entity.type
_entity.pdbx_description
1 polymer ?
#
loop_
_entity_poly.entity_id
_entity_poly.type
_entity_poly.pdbx_seq_one_letter_code
_entity_poly.pdbx_strand_id
1 'polypeptide(L)'
;MAVDMGLHSDYIKKTIGPVLISCLKEVTELRPADPIDFIARWLYSQRQNEIFYQEKINEVSQMENLRRVYQHFYCKEDQVATTTIIITKIIIIVITTPKIMMMIIIIIISSIIVIIIIIIIIIIISSSSISSSITIIIDLIIVITTTIMINIIFITSSFKIIIIIMTITSVTNSSSHHLSQ
;
A
#
# COMPACT_ATOMS: atom_id res chain seq x y z
N MET A 1 -27.97 38.30 -47.24
CA MET A 1 -28.27 37.38 -46.13
C MET A 1 -28.26 35.96 -46.70
N ALA A 2 -27.11 35.28 -46.66
CA ALA A 2 -26.86 34.01 -47.34
C ALA A 2 -26.04 33.06 -46.44
N VAL A 3 -26.54 32.79 -45.23
CA VAL A 3 -25.82 32.00 -44.21
C VAL A 3 -26.40 30.60 -44.03
N ASP A 4 -27.50 30.23 -44.70
CA ASP A 4 -28.27 29.05 -44.27
C ASP A 4 -28.02 27.74 -45.06
N MET A 5 -27.49 27.80 -46.29
CA MET A 5 -27.29 26.56 -47.09
C MET A 5 -26.05 25.73 -46.72
N GLY A 6 -25.01 26.35 -46.15
CA GLY A 6 -23.76 25.64 -45.81
C GLY A 6 -23.91 24.69 -44.62
N LEU A 7 -24.64 25.13 -43.58
CA LEU A 7 -24.77 24.41 -42.32
C LEU A 7 -25.45 23.04 -42.48
N HIS A 8 -26.50 22.96 -43.30
CA HIS A 8 -27.20 21.71 -43.59
C HIS A 8 -26.34 20.75 -44.41
N SER A 9 -25.56 21.26 -45.38
CA SER A 9 -24.65 20.46 -46.18
C SER A 9 -23.55 19.85 -45.32
N ASP A 10 -22.96 20.63 -44.42
CA ASP A 10 -21.87 20.18 -43.55
C ASP A 10 -22.36 19.18 -42.49
N TYR A 11 -23.56 19.39 -41.96
CA TYR A 11 -24.19 18.45 -41.04
C TYR A 11 -24.41 17.08 -41.69
N ILE A 12 -24.99 17.03 -42.90
CA ILE A 12 -25.23 15.77 -43.63
C ILE A 12 -23.91 15.09 -44.00
N LYS A 13 -22.93 15.85 -44.49
CA LYS A 13 -21.59 15.33 -44.81
C LYS A 13 -20.91 14.71 -43.59
N LYS A 14 -21.06 15.32 -42.42
CA LYS A 14 -20.42 14.83 -41.19
C LYS A 14 -21.13 13.61 -40.61
N THR A 15 -22.46 13.59 -40.65
CA THR A 15 -23.26 12.57 -39.94
C THR A 15 -23.51 11.33 -40.80
N ILE A 16 -23.98 11.51 -42.03
CA ILE A 16 -24.44 10.42 -42.91
C ILE A 16 -23.44 10.18 -44.04
N GLY A 17 -22.62 11.18 -44.41
CA GLY A 17 -21.64 11.09 -45.49
C GLY A 17 -20.78 9.83 -45.45
N PRO A 18 -20.05 9.52 -44.36
CA PRO A 18 -19.19 8.34 -44.30
C PRO A 18 -19.97 7.01 -44.44
N VAL A 19 -21.12 6.92 -43.78
CA VAL A 19 -22.00 5.74 -43.81
C VAL A 19 -22.55 5.52 -45.22
N LEU A 20 -22.97 6.59 -45.89
CA LEU A 20 -23.51 6.54 -47.24
C LEU A 20 -22.43 6.21 -48.28
N ILE A 21 -21.19 6.69 -48.12
CA ILE A 21 -20.08 6.32 -49.00
C ILE A 21 -19.84 4.80 -48.97
N SER A 22 -19.81 4.20 -47.78
CA SER A 22 -19.66 2.75 -47.63
C SER A 22 -20.83 1.98 -48.22
N CYS A 23 -22.07 2.46 -47.99
CA CYS A 23 -23.27 1.87 -48.57
C CYS A 23 -23.23 1.89 -50.10
N LEU A 24 -22.92 3.06 -50.69
CA LEU A 24 -22.89 3.25 -52.13
C LEU A 24 -21.76 2.42 -52.77
N LYS A 25 -20.63 2.26 -52.09
CA LYS A 25 -19.59 1.32 -52.53
C LYS A 25 -20.15 -0.10 -52.67
N GLU A 26 -20.81 -0.63 -51.65
CA GLU A 26 -21.41 -1.96 -51.71
C GLU A 26 -22.52 -2.06 -52.77
N VAL A 27 -23.34 -1.03 -52.95
CA VAL A 27 -24.33 -0.98 -54.05
C VAL A 27 -23.66 -1.06 -55.41
N THR A 28 -22.54 -0.36 -55.62
CA THR A 28 -21.82 -0.39 -56.91
C THR A 28 -21.16 -1.74 -57.20
N GLU A 29 -20.71 -2.44 -56.15
CA GLU A 29 -20.09 -3.77 -56.24
C GLU A 29 -21.14 -4.86 -56.46
N LEU A 30 -22.24 -4.83 -55.71
CA LEU A 30 -23.28 -5.87 -55.72
C LEU A 30 -24.34 -5.68 -56.81
N ARG A 31 -24.53 -4.43 -57.28
CA ARG A 31 -25.54 -4.03 -58.27
C ARG A 31 -26.92 -4.67 -58.02
N PRO A 32 -27.51 -4.44 -56.84
CA PRO A 32 -28.80 -5.01 -56.48
C PRO A 32 -29.88 -4.60 -57.48
N ALA A 33 -30.84 -5.51 -57.71
CA ALA A 33 -31.97 -5.26 -58.61
C ALA A 33 -32.84 -4.06 -58.18
N ASP A 34 -32.96 -3.84 -56.86
CA ASP A 34 -33.58 -2.64 -56.28
C ASP A 34 -32.56 -1.94 -55.34
N PRO A 35 -31.86 -0.90 -55.83
CA PRO A 35 -30.86 -0.20 -55.04
C PRO A 35 -31.46 0.63 -53.90
N ILE A 36 -32.71 1.09 -54.01
CA ILE A 36 -33.33 1.92 -52.97
C ILE A 36 -33.66 1.06 -51.76
N ASP A 37 -34.29 -0.10 -51.98
CA ASP A 37 -34.60 -1.05 -50.92
C ASP A 37 -33.33 -1.61 -50.26
N PHE A 38 -32.30 -1.89 -51.07
CA PHE A 38 -30.99 -2.32 -50.55
C PHE A 38 -30.38 -1.28 -49.60
N ILE A 39 -30.34 0.00 -50.02
CA ILE A 39 -29.77 1.08 -49.19
C ILE A 39 -30.54 1.21 -47.88
N ALA A 40 -31.87 1.15 -47.92
CA ALA A 40 -32.69 1.21 -46.71
C ALA A 40 -32.33 0.08 -45.73
N ARG A 41 -32.34 -1.17 -46.18
CA ARG A 41 -31.99 -2.34 -45.34
C ARG A 41 -30.56 -2.27 -44.82
N TRP A 42 -29.62 -1.82 -45.66
CA TRP A 42 -28.22 -1.68 -45.27
C TRP A 42 -28.05 -0.65 -44.16
N LEU A 43 -28.65 0.54 -44.29
CA LEU A 43 -28.58 1.60 -43.28
C LEU A 43 -29.20 1.18 -41.95
N TYR A 44 -30.32 0.44 -41.98
CA TYR A 44 -30.92 -0.12 -40.76
C TYR A 44 -30.01 -1.13 -40.09
N SER A 45 -29.38 -2.03 -40.86
CA SER A 45 -28.46 -3.03 -40.33
C SER A 45 -27.21 -2.38 -39.72
N GLN A 46 -26.64 -1.36 -40.36
CA GLN A 46 -25.45 -0.68 -39.81
C GLN A 46 -25.73 -0.02 -38.46
N ARG A 47 -26.89 0.63 -38.29
CA ARG A 47 -27.27 1.21 -37.01
C ARG A 47 -27.41 0.15 -35.92
N GLN A 48 -28.02 -0.99 -36.23
CA GLN A 48 -28.16 -2.08 -35.27
C GLN A 48 -26.79 -2.65 -34.87
N ASN A 49 -25.88 -2.81 -35.84
CA ASN A 49 -24.52 -3.27 -35.57
C ASN A 49 -23.77 -2.28 -34.68
N GLU A 50 -23.86 -0.97 -34.95
CA GLU A 50 -23.23 0.06 -34.13
C GLU A 50 -23.72 -0.02 -32.67
N ILE A 51 -25.04 -0.11 -32.45
CA ILE A 51 -25.62 -0.26 -31.11
C ILE A 51 -25.09 -1.52 -30.43
N PHE A 52 -25.10 -2.66 -31.14
CA PHE A 52 -24.61 -3.92 -30.61
C PHE A 52 -23.13 -3.86 -30.19
N TYR A 53 -22.26 -3.25 -31.01
CA TYR A 53 -20.85 -3.08 -30.68
C TYR A 53 -20.65 -2.12 -29.51
N GLN A 54 -21.42 -1.03 -29.43
CA GLN A 54 -21.39 -0.11 -28.29
C GLN A 54 -21.79 -0.81 -26.98
N GLU A 55 -22.87 -1.60 -27.01
CA GLU A 55 -23.29 -2.41 -25.85
C GLU A 55 -22.22 -3.40 -25.44
N LYS A 56 -21.59 -4.09 -26.40
CA LYS A 56 -20.50 -5.03 -26.12
C LYS A 56 -19.26 -4.36 -25.53
N ILE A 57 -18.88 -3.19 -26.04
CA ILE A 57 -17.77 -2.40 -25.47
C ILE A 57 -18.10 -1.99 -24.03
N ASN A 58 -19.33 -1.54 -23.78
CA ASN A 58 -19.78 -1.20 -22.43
C ASN A 58 -19.75 -2.41 -21.51
N GLU A 59 -20.29 -3.56 -21.93
CA GLU A 59 -20.28 -4.80 -21.15
C GLU A 59 -18.83 -5.21 -20.80
N VAL A 60 -17.92 -5.23 -21.78
CA VAL A 60 -16.51 -5.54 -21.55
C VAL A 60 -15.87 -4.54 -20.59
N SER A 61 -16.15 -3.24 -20.73
CA SER A 61 -15.62 -2.21 -19.83
C SER A 61 -16.11 -2.39 -18.39
N GLN A 62 -17.38 -2.79 -18.21
CA GLN A 62 -17.96 -3.09 -16.91
C GLN A 62 -17.30 -4.32 -16.29
N MET A 63 -17.14 -5.39 -17.08
CA MET A 63 -16.47 -6.62 -16.64
C MET A 63 -15.03 -6.36 -16.24
N GLU A 64 -14.31 -5.51 -16.98
CA GLU A 64 -12.93 -5.16 -16.67
C GLU A 64 -12.81 -4.25 -15.45
N ASN A 65 -13.76 -3.31 -15.26
CA ASN A 65 -13.87 -2.53 -14.03
C ASN A 65 -14.10 -3.43 -12.81
N LEU A 66 -15.04 -4.37 -12.90
CA LEU A 66 -15.30 -5.34 -11.84
C LEU A 66 -14.04 -6.18 -11.56
N ARG A 67 -13.38 -6.69 -12.60
CA ARG A 67 -12.13 -7.45 -12.46
C ARG A 67 -11.06 -6.65 -11.70
N ARG A 68 -10.88 -5.37 -12.04
CA ARG A 68 -9.94 -4.47 -11.35
C ARG A 68 -10.30 -4.27 -9.89
N VAL A 69 -11.58 -4.07 -9.59
CA VAL A 69 -12.09 -3.93 -8.22
C VAL A 69 -11.84 -5.21 -7.41
N TYR A 70 -12.22 -6.37 -7.94
CA TYR A 70 -11.95 -7.67 -7.30
C TYR A 70 -10.45 -7.86 -7.04
N GLN A 71 -9.61 -7.66 -8.06
CA GLN A 71 -8.17 -7.84 -7.94
C GLN A 71 -7.56 -6.92 -6.86
N HIS A 72 -8.05 -5.69 -6.74
CA HIS A 72 -7.64 -4.76 -5.68
C HIS A 72 -8.03 -5.24 -4.28
N PHE A 73 -9.24 -5.79 -4.12
CA PHE A 73 -9.69 -6.36 -2.84
C PHE A 73 -8.86 -7.59 -2.45
N TYR A 74 -8.61 -8.53 -3.37
CA TYR A 74 -7.80 -9.73 -3.11
C TYR A 74 -6.36 -9.40 -2.70
N CYS A 75 -5.69 -8.47 -3.40
CA CYS A 75 -4.31 -8.08 -3.07
C CYS A 75 -4.19 -7.49 -1.65
N LYS A 76 -5.21 -6.73 -1.21
CA LYS A 76 -5.23 -6.18 0.15
C LYS A 76 -5.39 -7.25 1.22
N GLU A 77 -6.27 -8.23 1.01
CA GLU A 77 -6.47 -9.32 1.97
C GLU A 77 -5.20 -10.16 2.14
N ASP A 78 -4.52 -10.49 1.04
CA ASP A 78 -3.25 -11.23 1.09
C ASP A 78 -2.13 -10.44 1.80
N GLN A 79 -2.09 -9.12 1.62
CA GLN A 79 -1.10 -8.28 2.31
C GLN A 79 -1.34 -8.23 3.83
N VAL A 80 -2.60 -8.24 4.27
CA VAL A 80 -2.94 -8.30 5.70
C VAL A 80 -2.64 -9.69 6.29
N ALA A 81 -2.93 -10.76 5.56
CA ALA A 81 -2.60 -12.12 5.99
C ALA A 81 -1.08 -12.34 6.13
N THR A 82 -0.30 -11.85 5.18
CA THR A 82 1.17 -11.98 5.22
C THR A 82 1.81 -11.18 6.36
N THR A 83 1.37 -9.94 6.57
CA THR A 83 1.90 -9.09 7.66
C THR A 83 1.59 -9.66 9.04
N THR A 84 0.38 -10.17 9.27
CA THR A 84 0.01 -10.79 10.54
C THR A 84 0.84 -12.05 10.82
N ILE A 85 1.01 -12.94 9.84
CA ILE A 85 1.84 -14.15 9.98
C ILE A 85 3.30 -13.80 10.30
N ILE A 86 3.87 -12.78 9.64
CA ILE A 86 5.24 -12.32 9.90
C ILE A 86 5.36 -11.81 11.33
N ILE A 87 4.44 -10.96 11.79
CA ILE A 87 4.44 -10.42 13.15
C ILE A 87 4.36 -11.55 14.18
N THR A 88 3.45 -12.52 13.98
CA THR A 88 3.32 -13.67 14.89
C THR A 88 4.61 -14.49 14.97
N LYS A 89 5.27 -14.76 13.83
CA LYS A 89 6.56 -15.46 13.81
C LYS A 89 7.66 -14.70 14.56
N ILE A 90 7.76 -13.38 14.38
CA ILE A 90 8.75 -12.56 15.08
C ILE A 90 8.53 -12.62 16.59
N ILE A 91 7.29 -12.45 17.04
CA ILE A 91 6.94 -12.52 18.46
C ILE A 91 7.34 -13.89 19.06
N ILE A 92 7.03 -14.98 18.35
CA ILE A 92 7.40 -16.34 18.79
C ILE A 92 8.92 -16.49 18.90
N ILE A 93 9.68 -16.02 17.91
CA ILE A 93 11.15 -16.10 17.92
C ILE A 93 11.74 -15.31 19.11
N VAL A 94 11.22 -14.11 19.37
CA VAL A 94 11.65 -13.25 20.49
C VAL A 94 11.36 -13.93 21.83
N ILE A 95 10.19 -14.54 22.00
CA ILE A 95 9.80 -15.22 23.25
C ILE A 95 10.56 -16.53 23.45
N THR A 96 10.77 -17.30 22.38
CA THR A 96 11.31 -18.66 22.45
C THR A 96 12.83 -18.67 22.63
N THR A 97 13.53 -17.58 22.30
CA THR A 97 14.99 -17.51 22.47
C THR A 97 15.33 -17.19 23.93
N PRO A 98 15.84 -18.17 24.71
CA PRO A 98 16.06 -18.00 26.15
C PRO A 98 17.06 -16.88 26.46
N LYS A 99 17.98 -16.61 25.52
CA LYS A 99 18.96 -15.51 25.62
C LYS A 99 18.30 -14.13 25.55
N ILE A 100 17.33 -13.92 24.64
CA ILE A 100 16.62 -12.64 24.52
C ILE A 100 15.70 -12.44 25.74
N MET A 101 15.01 -13.50 26.16
CA MET A 101 14.19 -13.47 27.37
C MET A 101 15.01 -13.12 28.62
N MET A 102 16.16 -13.75 28.83
CA MET A 102 17.07 -13.36 29.92
C MET A 102 17.55 -11.92 29.80
N MET A 103 17.85 -11.44 28.59
CA MET A 103 18.30 -10.07 28.37
C MET A 103 17.22 -9.04 28.74
N ILE A 104 15.95 -9.28 28.37
CA ILE A 104 14.82 -8.43 28.74
C ILE A 104 14.61 -8.41 30.25
N ILE A 105 14.69 -9.57 30.91
CA ILE A 105 14.58 -9.68 32.37
C ILE A 105 15.67 -8.86 33.06
N ILE A 106 16.93 -8.93 32.59
CA ILE A 106 18.04 -8.15 33.13
C ILE A 106 17.79 -6.64 33.01
N ILE A 107 17.27 -6.18 31.86
CA ILE A 107 16.96 -4.76 31.63
C ILE A 107 15.85 -4.28 32.59
N ILE A 108 14.80 -5.08 32.77
CA ILE A 108 13.70 -4.76 33.69
C ILE A 108 14.21 -4.68 35.13
N ILE A 109 15.00 -5.67 35.57
CA ILE A 109 15.59 -5.70 36.91
C ILE A 109 16.50 -4.50 37.15
N SER A 110 17.38 -4.17 36.19
CA SER A 110 18.26 -2.99 36.25
C SER A 110 17.42 -1.72 36.44
N SER A 111 16.36 -1.55 35.65
CA SER A 111 15.49 -0.37 35.71
C SER A 111 14.77 -0.23 37.07
N ILE A 112 14.28 -1.35 37.63
CA ILE A 112 13.64 -1.38 38.95
C ILE A 112 14.63 -0.99 40.05
N ILE A 113 15.87 -1.49 39.99
CA ILE A 113 16.93 -1.16 40.96
C ILE A 113 17.20 0.35 40.96
N VAL A 114 17.28 0.99 39.79
CA VAL A 114 17.47 2.44 39.68
C VAL A 114 16.33 3.20 40.38
N ILE A 115 15.09 2.79 40.12
CA ILE A 115 13.91 3.41 40.73
C ILE A 115 13.96 3.30 42.26
N ILE A 116 14.32 2.12 42.80
CA ILE A 116 14.45 1.91 44.24
C ILE A 116 15.53 2.81 44.85
N ILE A 117 16.70 2.92 44.20
CA ILE A 117 17.80 3.79 44.66
C ILE A 117 17.34 5.25 44.71
N ILE A 118 16.65 5.73 43.66
CA ILE A 118 16.10 7.10 43.62
C ILE A 118 15.14 7.33 44.80
N ILE A 119 14.24 6.38 45.07
CA ILE A 119 13.27 6.49 46.18
C ILE A 119 13.97 6.56 47.53
N ILE A 120 14.95 5.67 47.79
CA ILE A 120 15.72 5.66 49.05
C ILE A 120 16.40 7.02 49.26
N ILE A 121 16.97 7.59 48.21
CA ILE A 121 17.68 8.86 48.31
C ILE A 121 16.71 10.03 48.56
N ILE A 122 15.53 10.04 47.92
CA ILE A 122 14.47 11.03 48.20
C ILE A 122 14.09 11.00 49.68
N ILE A 123 13.95 9.81 50.28
CA ILE A 123 13.65 9.63 51.70
C ILE A 123 14.77 10.21 52.57
N ILE A 124 16.03 9.93 52.25
CA ILE A 124 17.19 10.45 53.00
C ILE A 124 17.25 11.98 52.95
N ILE A 125 17.10 12.59 51.76
CA ILE A 125 17.11 14.04 51.59
C ILE A 125 15.99 14.70 52.41
N SER A 126 14.81 14.08 52.45
CA SER A 126 13.68 14.58 53.24
C SER A 126 13.94 14.58 54.75
N SER A 127 14.96 13.85 55.21
CA SER A 127 15.30 13.69 56.64
C SER A 127 16.53 14.48 57.11
N SER A 128 17.32 15.09 56.21
CA SER A 128 18.62 15.71 56.53
C SER A 128 18.63 17.25 56.56
N SER A 129 19.51 17.84 57.36
CA SER A 129 19.77 19.29 57.43
C SER A 129 20.66 19.79 56.27
N ILE A 130 20.45 21.05 55.87
CA ILE A 130 20.86 21.66 54.57
C ILE A 130 22.35 21.49 54.18
N SER A 131 23.29 21.39 55.13
CA SER A 131 24.73 21.30 54.82
C SER A 131 25.22 19.89 54.46
N SER A 132 24.63 18.83 55.02
CA SER A 132 24.92 17.45 54.63
C SER A 132 24.21 17.05 53.34
N SER A 133 23.21 17.81 52.92
CA SER A 133 22.46 17.58 51.68
C SER A 133 23.32 17.73 50.41
N ILE A 134 24.33 18.62 50.40
CA ILE A 134 25.13 18.90 49.18
C ILE A 134 26.03 17.72 48.80
N THR A 135 26.71 17.10 49.77
CA THR A 135 27.58 15.94 49.50
C THR A 135 26.75 14.74 49.04
N ILE A 136 25.57 14.54 49.62
CA ILE A 136 24.61 13.50 49.21
C ILE A 136 24.12 13.73 47.77
N ILE A 137 23.89 14.98 47.36
CA ILE A 137 23.49 15.32 45.99
C ILE A 137 24.62 15.03 44.98
N ILE A 138 25.88 15.28 45.33
CA ILE A 138 27.02 14.98 44.44
C ILE A 138 27.18 13.47 44.25
N ASP A 139 27.11 12.69 45.33
CA ASP A 139 27.16 11.23 45.24
C ASP A 139 25.99 10.66 44.44
N LEU A 140 24.80 11.26 44.55
CA LEU A 140 23.61 10.93 43.74
C LEU A 140 23.86 11.16 42.25
N ILE A 141 24.45 12.29 41.87
CA ILE A 141 24.74 12.60 40.46
C ILE A 141 25.73 11.57 39.90
N ILE A 142 26.74 11.15 40.68
CA ILE A 142 27.73 10.16 40.24
C ILE A 142 27.08 8.78 40.07
N VAL A 143 26.23 8.34 41.00
CA VAL A 143 25.53 7.05 40.89
C VAL A 143 24.54 7.05 39.72
N ILE A 144 23.79 8.12 39.52
CA ILE A 144 22.86 8.25 38.39
C ILE A 144 23.62 8.23 37.07
N THR A 145 24.68 9.03 36.94
CA THR A 145 25.44 9.14 35.68
C THR A 145 26.13 7.84 35.30
N THR A 146 26.74 7.14 36.27
CA THR A 146 27.37 5.83 36.03
C THR A 146 26.36 4.77 35.65
N THR A 147 25.19 4.75 36.29
CA THR A 147 24.12 3.79 35.98
C THR A 147 23.50 4.04 34.61
N ILE A 148 23.27 5.31 34.25
CA ILE A 148 22.80 5.69 32.90
C ILE A 148 23.82 5.27 31.84
N MET A 149 25.12 5.50 32.06
CA MET A 149 26.17 5.12 31.13
C MET A 149 26.21 3.61 30.88
N ILE A 150 26.07 2.78 31.93
CA ILE A 150 26.02 1.32 31.78
C ILE A 150 24.79 0.88 30.97
N ASN A 151 23.62 1.45 31.26
CA ASN A 151 22.40 1.13 30.50
C ASN A 151 22.51 1.54 29.03
N ILE A 152 23.08 2.70 28.72
CA ILE A 152 23.30 3.13 27.32
C ILE A 152 24.24 2.17 26.57
N ILE A 153 25.32 1.72 27.20
CA ILE A 153 26.27 0.75 26.62
C ILE A 153 25.58 -0.59 26.33
N PHE A 154 24.70 -1.04 27.24
CA PHE A 154 23.96 -2.28 27.07
C PHE A 154 22.91 -2.19 25.95
N ILE A 155 22.19 -1.07 25.89
CA ILE A 155 21.20 -0.78 24.85
C ILE A 155 21.86 -0.72 23.47
N THR A 156 22.96 0.03 23.33
CA THR A 156 23.68 0.15 22.04
C THR A 156 24.22 -1.19 21.52
N SER A 157 24.64 -2.07 22.42
CA SER A 157 25.07 -3.44 22.06
C SER A 157 23.89 -4.31 21.58
N SER A 158 22.71 -4.11 22.18
CA SER A 158 21.47 -4.82 21.82
C SER A 158 20.90 -4.36 20.47
N PHE A 159 21.00 -3.07 20.16
CA PHE A 159 20.56 -2.52 18.86
C PHE A 159 21.33 -3.09 17.67
N LYS A 160 22.63 -3.41 17.83
CA LYS A 160 23.41 -4.09 16.78
C LYS A 160 22.82 -5.45 16.39
N ILE A 161 22.32 -6.21 17.37
CA ILE A 161 21.70 -7.52 17.13
C ILE A 161 20.37 -7.37 16.38
N ILE A 162 19.55 -6.38 16.76
CA ILE A 162 18.28 -6.09 16.09
C ILE A 162 18.50 -5.66 14.64
N ILE A 163 19.49 -4.81 14.38
CA ILE A 163 19.86 -4.37 13.02
C ILE A 163 20.31 -5.56 12.16
N ILE A 164 21.11 -6.48 12.71
CA ILE A 164 21.53 -7.69 12.00
C ILE A 164 20.32 -8.58 11.64
N ILE A 165 19.38 -8.77 12.57
CA ILE A 165 18.16 -9.56 12.34
C ILE A 165 17.27 -8.90 11.26
N MET A 166 17.10 -7.57 11.30
CA MET A 166 16.35 -6.84 10.27
C MET A 166 17.00 -6.94 8.88
N THR A 167 18.32 -6.93 8.82
CA THR A 167 19.06 -7.04 7.56
C THR A 167 18.92 -8.44 6.96
N ILE A 168 19.00 -9.49 7.78
CA ILE A 168 18.82 -10.88 7.32
C ILE A 168 17.38 -11.10 6.82
N THR A 169 16.38 -10.58 7.53
CA THR A 169 14.97 -10.70 7.12
C THR A 169 14.65 -9.92 5.84
N SER A 170 15.28 -8.76 5.60
CA SER A 170 15.11 -8.05 4.33
C SER A 170 15.72 -8.80 3.14
N VAL A 171 16.88 -9.44 3.33
CA VAL A 171 17.55 -10.24 2.29
C VAL A 171 16.75 -11.48 1.93
N THR A 172 16.16 -12.17 2.91
CA THR A 172 15.31 -13.34 2.62
C THR A 172 14.05 -12.97 1.82
N ASN A 173 13.47 -11.79 2.06
CA ASN A 173 12.29 -11.32 1.32
C ASN A 173 12.57 -10.92 -0.13
N SER A 174 13.79 -10.52 -0.50
CA SER A 174 14.09 -10.23 -1.92
C SER A 174 14.29 -11.51 -2.74
N SER A 175 14.74 -12.60 -2.10
CA SER A 175 15.00 -13.88 -2.77
C SER A 175 13.73 -14.64 -3.17
N SER A 176 12.60 -14.45 -2.46
CA SER A 176 11.34 -15.15 -2.76
C SER A 176 10.58 -14.55 -3.94
N HIS A 177 10.84 -13.29 -4.32
CA HIS A 177 10.20 -12.65 -5.47
C HIS A 177 10.80 -13.05 -6.82
N HIS A 178 11.97 -13.69 -6.84
CA HIS A 178 12.68 -14.02 -8.09
C HIS A 178 12.42 -15.44 -8.61
N LEU A 179 11.67 -16.26 -7.88
CA LEU A 179 11.34 -17.66 -8.26
C LEU A 179 9.92 -17.83 -8.84
N SER A 180 9.16 -16.75 -9.02
CA SER A 180 7.78 -16.78 -9.56
C SER A 180 7.64 -16.10 -10.93
N GLN A 181 8.72 -15.99 -11.71
CA GLN A 181 8.68 -15.58 -13.11
C GLN A 181 8.98 -16.75 -14.04
#